data_AF-A0A8S1E7L3-F1
#
_entry.id   AF-A0A8S1E7L3-F1
#
_cell.length_a   1.000
_cell.length_b   1.000
_cell.length_c   1.000
_cell.angle_alpha   90.00
_cell.angle_beta   90.00
_cell.angle_gamma   90.00
#
_symmetry.space_group_name_H-M   'P 1'
#
loop_
_entity.id
_entity.type
_entity.pdbx_description
1 polymer ?
#
loop_
_entity_poly.entity_id
_entity_poly.type
_entity_poly.pdbx_seq_one_letter_code
_entity_poly.pdbx_strand_id
1 'polypeptide(L)'
;MTCTHAALRRNDLVQLGFRYDNIVMEEAAQILEVETFIPLLLQNPQDGHNRLKRWIMIGDHHQLPPVVQNQAFQKYSNMEQSLFARLVRLGVPNVQLDKQGRARAEIAALYQWRYKNLGNLPHVEELPNFQRANAGFAFPFQLIDVPDFNGCGETQPSPYFYQNLGEAEYAVALYTYMRILGYPADKISIITTYNGQAQLIRDVVQRRCTSNPLIGPPAKISTVDKYQGQQNDYIILSLVKTKNIGHIRDIRRLIVALSRARLGLYVLGRAELFMNCFELTPAMRVFAKYPPKLVILPHEPYPTERKVTERSQDGDPIQIEDTLHMTQFVHAFYMSNVDVMKANYELAMAQYMESQRQLQPVIDEEMQEETEEQKLERLTQERKKKIDAEDKAEADIVFEDMDHERQEQPSS
;
A
#
# COMPACT_ATOMS: atom_id res chain seq x y z
N MET A 1 22.34 0.61 -7.31
CA MET A 1 22.51 1.04 -5.90
C MET A 1 21.45 2.08 -5.58
N THR A 2 21.05 2.24 -4.31
CA THR A 2 20.13 3.32 -3.91
C THR A 2 20.85 4.67 -3.93
N CYS A 3 20.09 5.76 -4.04
CA CYS A 3 20.65 7.12 -3.97
C CYS A 3 21.35 7.39 -2.62
N THR A 4 20.79 6.89 -1.52
CA THR A 4 21.40 6.97 -0.18
C THR A 4 22.74 6.25 -0.13
N HIS A 5 22.84 5.04 -0.70
CA HIS A 5 24.10 4.32 -0.74
C HIS A 5 25.13 5.02 -1.63
N ALA A 6 24.70 5.57 -2.76
CA ALA A 6 25.56 6.38 -3.63
C ALA A 6 26.10 7.62 -2.91
N ALA A 7 25.28 8.27 -2.08
CA ALA A 7 25.71 9.40 -1.25
C ALA A 7 26.77 9.00 -0.23
N LEU A 8 26.54 7.91 0.50
CA LEU A 8 27.46 7.41 1.53
C LEU A 8 28.80 6.92 0.97
N ARG A 9 28.79 6.20 -0.17
CA ARG A 9 29.97 5.56 -0.76
C ARG A 9 30.67 6.38 -1.83
N ARG A 10 30.26 7.64 -2.04
CA ARG A 10 30.84 8.49 -3.09
C ARG A 10 32.36 8.55 -3.03
N ASN A 11 32.92 8.82 -1.85
CA ASN A 11 34.37 8.98 -1.70
C ASN A 11 35.11 7.68 -2.03
N ASP A 12 34.62 6.56 -1.51
CA ASP A 12 35.18 5.22 -1.77
C ASP A 12 35.16 4.90 -3.27
N LEU A 13 34.01 5.11 -3.94
CA LEU A 13 33.86 4.85 -5.38
C LEU A 13 34.81 5.70 -6.22
N VAL A 14 34.96 6.99 -5.88
CA VAL A 14 35.87 7.90 -6.58
C VAL A 14 37.33 7.48 -6.38
N GLN A 15 37.72 7.08 -5.17
CA GLN A 15 39.08 6.60 -4.87
C GLN A 15 39.40 5.28 -5.56
N LEU A 16 38.43 4.38 -5.68
CA LEU A 16 38.55 3.13 -6.44
C LEU A 16 38.63 3.36 -7.95
N GLY A 17 38.47 4.59 -8.43
CA GLY A 17 38.49 4.91 -9.85
C GLY A 17 37.26 4.37 -10.59
N PHE A 18 36.10 4.31 -9.91
CA PHE A 18 34.83 3.91 -10.52
C PHE A 18 34.52 4.78 -11.75
N ARG A 19 34.00 4.16 -12.82
CA ARG A 19 33.69 4.81 -14.09
C ARG A 19 32.38 4.30 -14.66
N TYR A 20 31.64 5.19 -15.29
CA TYR A 20 30.39 4.86 -15.99
C TYR A 20 30.08 5.91 -17.07
N ASP A 21 29.37 5.46 -18.10
CA ASP A 21 28.99 6.30 -19.23
C ASP A 21 27.51 6.71 -19.19
N ASN A 22 26.65 5.96 -18.48
CA ASN A 22 25.21 6.17 -18.48
C ASN A 22 24.64 5.97 -17.07
N ILE A 23 23.64 6.78 -16.71
CA ILE A 23 22.87 6.64 -15.46
C ILE A 23 21.40 6.42 -15.81
N VAL A 24 20.79 5.44 -15.15
CA VAL A 24 19.34 5.24 -15.10
C VAL A 24 18.89 5.38 -13.66
N MET A 25 17.88 6.21 -13.42
CA MET A 25 17.25 6.42 -12.12
C MET A 25 15.77 6.03 -12.23
N GLU A 26 15.32 5.14 -11.36
CA GLU A 26 13.90 4.86 -11.13
C GLU A 26 13.43 5.59 -9.88
N GLU A 27 12.11 5.77 -9.76
CA GLU A 27 11.49 6.54 -8.68
C GLU A 27 12.04 7.97 -8.55
N ALA A 28 12.50 8.56 -9.66
CA ALA A 28 13.24 9.83 -9.66
C ALA A 28 12.47 11.01 -9.04
N ALA A 29 11.14 10.93 -8.99
CA ALA A 29 10.29 11.93 -8.34
C ALA A 29 10.33 11.86 -6.80
N GLN A 30 10.76 10.73 -6.22
CA GLN A 30 10.85 10.46 -4.78
C GLN A 30 12.24 10.67 -4.19
N ILE A 31 13.23 11.03 -5.02
CA ILE A 31 14.60 11.29 -4.59
C ILE A 31 14.80 12.79 -4.35
N LEU A 32 15.44 13.16 -3.23
CA LEU A 32 15.78 14.55 -2.96
C LEU A 32 16.67 15.13 -4.06
N GLU A 33 16.58 16.44 -4.28
CA GLU A 33 17.34 17.10 -5.34
C GLU A 33 18.86 16.86 -5.24
N VAL A 34 19.41 16.98 -4.03
CA VAL A 34 20.83 16.72 -3.77
C VAL A 34 21.20 15.25 -3.99
N GLU A 35 20.36 14.32 -3.56
CA GLU A 35 20.58 12.88 -3.71
C GLU A 35 20.45 12.42 -5.17
N THR A 36 19.72 13.17 -6.00
CA THR A 36 19.67 12.95 -7.45
C THR A 36 20.95 13.47 -8.12
N PHE A 37 21.55 14.55 -7.60
CA PHE A 37 22.75 15.15 -8.16
C PHE A 37 24.03 14.35 -7.85
N ILE A 38 24.16 13.78 -6.65
CA ILE A 38 25.35 13.05 -6.21
C ILE A 38 25.77 11.93 -7.19
N PRO A 39 24.86 11.05 -7.66
CA PRO A 39 25.19 10.00 -8.62
C PRO A 39 25.90 10.48 -9.89
N LEU A 40 25.70 11.74 -10.31
CA LEU A 40 26.34 12.32 -11.51
C LEU A 40 27.86 12.55 -11.35
N LEU A 41 28.37 12.44 -10.12
CA LEU A 41 29.73 12.77 -9.72
C LEU A 41 30.43 11.64 -8.94
N LEU A 42 30.00 10.39 -9.13
CA LEU A 42 30.65 9.19 -8.55
C LEU A 42 31.94 8.77 -9.27
N GLN A 43 32.41 9.54 -10.25
CA GLN A 43 33.61 9.26 -11.03
C GLN A 43 34.45 10.53 -11.20
N ASN A 44 35.76 10.37 -11.35
CA ASN A 44 36.65 11.49 -11.68
C ASN A 44 36.44 11.96 -13.14
N PRO A 45 36.64 13.25 -13.43
CA PRO A 45 36.67 13.75 -14.80
C PRO A 45 37.71 13.01 -15.63
N GLN A 46 37.42 12.82 -16.91
CA GLN A 46 38.35 12.31 -17.89
C GLN A 46 38.69 13.45 -18.85
N ASP A 47 39.98 13.77 -18.99
CA ASP A 47 40.47 14.83 -19.86
C ASP A 47 39.82 16.21 -19.59
N GLY A 48 39.53 16.49 -18.31
CA GLY A 48 38.90 17.74 -17.86
C GLY A 48 37.37 17.79 -18.02
N HIS A 49 36.74 16.74 -18.53
CA HIS A 49 35.30 16.68 -18.78
C HIS A 49 34.60 15.55 -17.99
N ASN A 50 33.30 15.70 -17.73
CA ASN A 50 32.49 14.61 -17.19
C ASN A 50 32.29 13.55 -18.29
N ARG A 51 32.59 12.28 -17.97
CA ARG A 51 32.46 11.14 -18.88
C ARG A 51 31.00 10.79 -19.19
N LEU A 52 30.05 11.21 -18.35
CA LEU A 52 28.63 10.87 -18.47
C LEU A 52 28.04 11.29 -19.82
N LYS A 53 27.49 10.32 -20.57
CA LYS A 53 26.91 10.48 -21.90
C LYS A 53 25.39 10.50 -21.90
N ARG A 54 24.75 9.72 -21.01
CA ARG A 54 23.29 9.62 -20.92
C ARG A 54 22.82 9.65 -19.48
N TRP A 55 21.72 10.35 -19.25
CA TRP A 55 21.05 10.42 -17.96
C TRP A 55 19.56 10.22 -18.18
N ILE A 56 19.07 9.06 -17.75
CA ILE A 56 17.68 8.63 -17.89
C ILE A 56 17.04 8.68 -16.50
N MET A 57 15.94 9.43 -16.37
CA MET A 57 15.15 9.48 -15.15
C MET A 57 13.73 9.04 -15.43
N ILE A 58 13.27 8.06 -14.66
CA ILE A 58 11.92 7.50 -14.71
C ILE A 58 11.28 7.78 -13.34
N GLY A 59 10.16 8.48 -13.34
CA GLY A 59 9.48 8.88 -12.11
C GLY A 59 8.11 9.48 -12.38
N ASP A 60 7.33 9.64 -11.31
CA ASP A 60 5.99 10.21 -11.36
C ASP A 60 5.86 11.39 -10.38
N HIS A 61 5.96 12.60 -10.92
CA HIS A 61 5.80 13.85 -10.18
C HIS A 61 4.35 14.16 -9.77
N HIS A 62 3.38 13.35 -10.20
CA HIS A 62 1.99 13.43 -9.73
C HIS A 62 1.73 12.52 -8.51
N GLN A 63 2.70 11.68 -8.11
CA GLN A 63 2.68 10.90 -6.87
C GLN A 63 3.47 11.62 -5.76
N LEU A 64 3.62 10.96 -4.60
CA LEU A 64 4.22 11.56 -3.42
C LEU A 64 5.68 11.98 -3.67
N PRO A 65 6.09 13.15 -3.14
CA PRO A 65 7.46 13.66 -3.21
C PRO A 65 8.38 12.93 -2.21
N PRO A 66 9.70 13.19 -2.22
CA PRO A 66 10.62 12.75 -1.18
C PRO A 66 10.15 13.22 0.21
N VAL A 67 10.37 12.38 1.23
CA VAL A 67 9.97 12.68 2.60
C VAL A 67 10.90 13.72 3.22
N VAL A 68 10.35 14.85 3.65
CA VAL A 68 11.05 15.87 4.45
C VAL A 68 10.50 15.82 5.87
N GLN A 69 11.34 15.44 6.84
CA GLN A 69 10.92 15.23 8.23
C GLN A 69 10.30 16.47 8.86
N ASN A 70 10.96 17.63 8.72
CA ASN A 70 10.45 18.88 9.24
C ASN A 70 9.65 19.62 8.17
N GLN A 71 8.33 19.70 8.38
CA GLN A 71 7.39 20.38 7.49
C GLN A 71 7.70 21.86 7.26
N ALA A 72 8.48 22.51 8.13
CA ALA A 72 8.92 23.89 7.90
C ALA A 72 9.78 24.00 6.64
N PHE A 73 10.74 23.08 6.41
CA PHE A 73 11.56 23.10 5.20
C PHE A 73 10.75 22.77 3.94
N GLN A 74 9.73 21.93 4.08
CA GLN A 74 8.78 21.67 2.99
C GLN A 74 8.01 22.95 2.64
N LYS A 75 7.41 23.63 3.64
CA LYS A 75 6.53 24.78 3.43
C LYS A 75 7.27 26.06 3.03
N TYR A 76 8.41 26.35 3.65
CA TYR A 76 9.14 27.60 3.43
C TYR A 76 10.22 27.50 2.36
N SER A 77 10.84 26.33 2.19
CA SER A 77 11.97 26.13 1.26
C SER A 77 11.63 25.23 0.07
N ASN A 78 10.45 24.60 0.05
CA ASN A 78 10.07 23.62 -0.97
C ASN A 78 11.08 22.47 -1.09
N MET A 79 11.67 22.04 0.03
CA MET A 79 12.74 21.03 0.07
C MET A 79 12.29 19.65 -0.44
N GLU A 80 10.98 19.40 -0.51
CA GLU A 80 10.41 18.18 -1.07
C GLU A 80 10.42 18.16 -2.61
N GLN A 81 10.83 19.23 -3.29
CA GLN A 81 10.94 19.19 -4.73
C GLN A 81 12.13 18.33 -5.15
N SER A 82 11.84 17.22 -5.83
CA SER A 82 12.88 16.44 -6.51
C SER A 82 13.42 17.16 -7.73
N LEU A 83 14.65 16.81 -8.12
CA LEU A 83 15.27 17.30 -9.35
C LEU A 83 14.41 16.95 -10.58
N PHE A 84 13.83 15.75 -10.59
CA PHE A 84 12.89 15.30 -11.61
C PHE A 84 11.67 16.24 -11.72
N ALA A 85 10.97 16.50 -10.61
CA ALA A 85 9.81 17.38 -10.60
C ALA A 85 10.17 18.82 -11.01
N ARG A 86 11.36 19.30 -10.61
CA ARG A 86 11.86 20.62 -11.02
C ARG A 86 12.10 20.70 -12.53
N LEU A 87 12.73 19.69 -13.13
CA LEU A 87 12.98 19.64 -14.58
C LEU A 87 11.68 19.59 -15.38
N VAL A 88 10.70 18.81 -14.95
CA VAL A 88 9.37 18.80 -15.57
C VAL A 88 8.71 20.18 -15.49
N ARG A 89 8.77 20.85 -14.33
CA ARG A 89 8.23 22.22 -14.17
C ARG A 89 8.93 23.24 -15.08
N LEU A 90 10.23 23.08 -15.31
CA LEU A 90 11.01 23.94 -16.22
C LEU A 90 10.74 23.67 -17.70
N GLY A 91 9.87 22.72 -18.04
CA GLY A 91 9.49 22.42 -19.42
C GLY A 91 10.48 21.52 -20.15
N VAL A 92 11.33 20.79 -19.42
CA VAL A 92 12.19 19.77 -20.04
C VAL A 92 11.29 18.74 -20.74
N PRO A 93 11.52 18.46 -22.06
CA PRO A 93 10.74 17.48 -22.78
C PRO A 93 10.78 16.13 -22.07
N ASN A 94 9.61 15.55 -21.85
CA ASN A 94 9.44 14.27 -21.18
C ASN A 94 8.53 13.35 -21.99
N VAL A 95 8.82 12.06 -21.94
CA VAL A 95 7.96 11.02 -22.50
C VAL A 95 6.96 10.64 -21.43
N GLN A 96 5.67 10.81 -21.72
CA GLN A 96 4.58 10.43 -20.83
C GLN A 96 4.03 9.09 -21.27
N LEU A 97 4.22 8.06 -20.44
CA LEU A 97 3.60 6.76 -20.66
C LEU A 97 2.09 6.89 -20.42
N ASP A 98 1.31 6.39 -21.36
CA ASP A 98 -0.13 6.69 -21.49
C ASP A 98 -1.02 5.44 -21.37
N LYS A 99 -0.47 4.28 -21.02
CA LYS A 99 -1.25 3.04 -20.81
C LYS A 99 -0.83 2.31 -19.54
N GLN A 100 -1.77 2.12 -18.61
CA GLN A 100 -1.55 1.33 -17.38
C GLN A 100 -1.91 -0.15 -17.60
N GLY A 101 -1.18 -1.06 -16.94
CA GLY A 101 -1.33 -2.51 -17.13
C GLY A 101 -1.63 -3.30 -15.85
N ARG A 102 -2.04 -2.66 -14.77
CA ARG A 102 -2.00 -3.26 -13.42
C ARG A 102 -3.34 -3.35 -12.71
N ALA A 103 -4.24 -2.41 -12.96
CA ALA A 103 -5.52 -2.28 -12.28
C ALA A 103 -6.69 -2.32 -13.28
N ARG A 104 -7.89 -2.64 -12.81
CA ARG A 104 -9.11 -2.52 -13.62
C ARG A 104 -9.32 -1.11 -14.16
N ALA A 105 -9.92 -0.99 -15.33
CA ALA A 105 -10.20 0.29 -15.98
C ALA A 105 -11.09 1.19 -15.11
N GLU A 106 -12.06 0.61 -14.40
CA GLU A 106 -12.98 1.32 -13.51
C GLU A 106 -12.27 1.88 -12.28
N ILE A 107 -11.26 1.17 -11.76
CA ILE A 107 -10.39 1.67 -10.69
C ILE A 107 -9.43 2.73 -11.24
N ALA A 108 -8.86 2.52 -12.43
CA ALA A 108 -8.00 3.50 -13.08
C ALA A 108 -8.71 4.85 -13.31
N ALA A 109 -10.03 4.83 -13.53
CA ALA A 109 -10.85 6.02 -13.65
C ALA A 109 -10.76 6.97 -12.44
N LEU A 110 -10.44 6.45 -11.25
CA LEU A 110 -10.29 7.22 -10.02
C LEU A 110 -9.07 8.15 -10.01
N TYR A 111 -8.05 7.87 -10.83
CA TYR A 111 -6.80 8.64 -10.86
C TYR A 111 -6.35 9.08 -12.26
N GLN A 112 -6.87 8.49 -13.34
CA GLN A 112 -6.44 8.78 -14.71
C GLN A 112 -6.58 10.25 -15.12
N TRP A 113 -7.57 10.96 -14.56
CA TRP A 113 -7.83 12.37 -14.83
C TRP A 113 -6.65 13.29 -14.50
N ARG A 114 -5.73 12.84 -13.65
CA ARG A 114 -4.54 13.60 -13.27
C ARG A 114 -3.44 13.53 -14.33
N TYR A 115 -3.50 12.53 -15.21
CA TYR A 115 -2.49 12.22 -16.22
C TYR A 115 -2.99 12.56 -17.62
N LYS A 116 -2.06 12.88 -18.53
CA LYS A 116 -2.40 13.20 -19.92
C LYS A 116 -2.66 11.91 -20.69
N ASN A 117 -3.89 11.75 -21.20
CA ASN A 117 -4.29 10.63 -22.06
C ASN A 117 -4.02 9.23 -21.48
N LEU A 118 -4.03 9.07 -20.14
CA LEU A 118 -3.83 7.76 -19.53
C LEU A 118 -5.03 6.84 -19.83
N GLY A 119 -4.78 5.78 -20.58
CA GLY A 119 -5.69 4.66 -20.83
C GLY A 119 -5.15 3.34 -20.26
N ASN A 120 -5.65 2.23 -20.80
CA ASN A 120 -5.29 0.88 -20.35
C ASN A 120 -4.50 0.13 -21.44
N LEU A 121 -3.66 -0.81 -21.02
CA LEU A 121 -3.08 -1.80 -21.93
C LEU A 121 -4.14 -2.86 -22.31
N PRO A 122 -4.07 -3.45 -23.52
CA PRO A 122 -5.07 -4.38 -24.02
C PRO A 122 -5.37 -5.54 -23.07
N HIS A 123 -4.36 -6.08 -22.40
CA HIS A 123 -4.55 -7.21 -21.48
C HIS A 123 -5.42 -6.87 -20.26
N VAL A 124 -5.52 -5.59 -19.87
CA VAL A 124 -6.45 -5.16 -18.80
C VAL A 124 -7.89 -5.25 -19.28
N GLU A 125 -8.12 -5.03 -20.56
CA GLU A 125 -9.45 -5.04 -21.18
C GLU A 125 -9.87 -6.46 -21.59
N GLU A 126 -8.92 -7.34 -21.87
CA GLU A 126 -9.18 -8.68 -22.39
C GLU A 126 -9.12 -9.80 -21.34
N LEU A 127 -8.23 -9.71 -20.35
CA LEU A 127 -8.01 -10.84 -19.44
C LEU A 127 -9.17 -11.02 -18.44
N PRO A 128 -9.64 -12.26 -18.22
CA PRO A 128 -10.79 -12.53 -17.35
C PRO A 128 -10.65 -12.01 -15.91
N ASN A 129 -9.44 -12.01 -15.35
CA ASN A 129 -9.19 -11.54 -13.99
C ASN A 129 -9.54 -10.06 -13.77
N PHE A 130 -9.44 -9.22 -14.81
CA PHE A 130 -9.86 -7.82 -14.77
C PHE A 130 -11.35 -7.62 -15.10
N GLN A 131 -12.01 -8.60 -15.70
CA GLN A 131 -13.42 -8.53 -16.12
C GLN A 131 -14.39 -9.18 -15.12
N ARG A 132 -13.91 -10.09 -14.27
CA ARG A 132 -14.69 -10.72 -13.20
C ARG A 132 -15.01 -9.72 -12.10
N ALA A 133 -16.17 -9.86 -11.47
CA ALA A 133 -16.55 -9.08 -10.31
C ALA A 133 -15.77 -9.48 -9.06
N ASN A 134 -15.94 -8.72 -7.98
CA ASN A 134 -15.44 -9.12 -6.66
C ASN A 134 -16.56 -9.92 -5.98
N ALA A 135 -16.34 -11.22 -5.74
CA ALA A 135 -17.28 -12.08 -5.04
C ALA A 135 -17.78 -11.44 -3.74
N GLY A 136 -19.08 -11.42 -3.51
CA GLY A 136 -19.64 -10.81 -2.32
C GLY A 136 -19.88 -9.31 -2.39
N PHE A 137 -19.56 -8.66 -3.51
CA PHE A 137 -19.69 -7.21 -3.66
C PHE A 137 -20.45 -6.84 -4.93
N ALA A 138 -21.39 -5.91 -4.80
CA ALA A 138 -22.10 -5.39 -5.96
C ALA A 138 -21.19 -4.57 -6.89
N PHE A 139 -20.14 -3.94 -6.34
CA PHE A 139 -19.28 -3.01 -7.06
C PHE A 139 -17.79 -3.30 -6.84
N PRO A 140 -16.93 -3.03 -7.85
CA PRO A 140 -15.49 -3.25 -7.73
C PRO A 140 -14.82 -2.25 -6.78
N PHE A 141 -15.40 -1.06 -6.61
CA PHE A 141 -14.97 -0.08 -5.63
C PHE A 141 -16.15 0.72 -5.09
N GLN A 142 -16.04 1.22 -3.86
CA GLN A 142 -17.03 2.12 -3.26
C GLN A 142 -16.36 3.08 -2.27
N LEU A 143 -16.90 4.29 -2.17
CA LEU A 143 -16.72 5.16 -1.01
C LEU A 143 -17.87 4.87 -0.06
N ILE A 144 -17.56 4.38 1.14
CA ILE A 144 -18.49 3.93 2.14
C ILE A 144 -18.52 4.99 3.24
N ASP A 145 -19.68 5.60 3.43
CA ASP A 145 -19.91 6.57 4.49
C ASP A 145 -19.89 5.89 5.85
N VAL A 146 -19.01 6.36 6.72
CA VAL A 146 -18.92 5.88 8.11
C VAL A 146 -19.35 7.00 9.06
N PRO A 147 -20.57 6.91 9.62
CA PRO A 147 -21.07 7.88 10.59
C PRO A 147 -20.33 7.77 11.93
N ASP A 148 -20.71 8.59 12.91
CA ASP A 148 -20.12 8.52 14.24
C ASP A 148 -20.45 7.18 14.90
N PHE A 149 -19.45 6.58 15.54
CA PHE A 149 -19.58 5.33 16.26
C PHE A 149 -19.44 5.58 17.75
N ASN A 150 -20.41 5.12 18.55
CA ASN A 150 -20.52 5.47 19.98
C ASN A 150 -20.49 6.99 20.24
N GLY A 151 -21.12 7.77 19.34
CA GLY A 151 -21.17 9.23 19.43
C GLY A 151 -19.85 9.93 19.10
N CYS A 152 -18.87 9.22 18.54
CA CYS A 152 -17.56 9.75 18.20
C CYS A 152 -17.18 9.45 16.74
N GLY A 153 -16.72 10.48 16.02
CA GLY A 153 -16.04 10.33 14.72
C GLY A 153 -14.53 10.18 14.89
N GLU A 154 -13.76 11.17 14.42
CA GLU A 154 -12.32 11.21 14.67
C GLU A 154 -11.99 11.50 16.14
N THR A 155 -11.03 10.76 16.69
CA THR A 155 -10.43 10.95 18.01
C THR A 155 -8.93 11.19 17.89
N GLN A 156 -8.34 11.73 18.95
CA GLN A 156 -6.92 12.06 19.02
C GLN A 156 -6.41 11.78 20.45
N PRO A 157 -6.07 10.51 20.78
CA PRO A 157 -5.63 10.13 22.13
C PRO A 157 -4.35 10.84 22.58
N SER A 158 -3.46 11.13 21.64
CA SER A 158 -2.27 11.97 21.84
C SER A 158 -2.14 12.99 20.70
N PRO A 159 -1.41 14.10 20.88
CA PRO A 159 -1.23 15.11 19.85
C PRO A 159 -0.86 14.54 18.48
N TYR A 160 -1.61 14.89 17.43
CA TYR A 160 -1.42 14.44 16.04
C TYR A 160 -1.63 12.95 15.78
N PHE A 161 -2.05 12.18 16.78
CA PHE A 161 -2.31 10.75 16.68
C PHE A 161 -3.78 10.48 16.34
N TYR A 162 -4.16 10.78 15.10
CA TYR A 162 -5.55 10.69 14.65
C TYR A 162 -6.01 9.24 14.48
N GLN A 163 -7.21 8.96 14.98
CA GLN A 163 -7.88 7.68 14.94
C GLN A 163 -9.38 7.85 14.65
N ASN A 164 -10.00 6.79 14.17
CA ASN A 164 -11.46 6.69 14.02
C ASN A 164 -11.85 5.23 14.27
N LEU A 165 -12.43 4.97 15.44
CA LEU A 165 -12.81 3.62 15.88
C LEU A 165 -13.89 3.03 14.99
N GLY A 166 -14.86 3.84 14.55
CA GLY A 166 -15.93 3.39 13.65
C GLY A 166 -15.37 2.86 12.33
N GLU A 167 -14.43 3.59 11.71
CA GLU A 167 -13.76 3.15 10.49
C GLU A 167 -12.84 1.93 10.74
N ALA A 168 -12.13 1.88 11.87
CA ALA A 168 -11.23 0.76 12.18
C ALA A 168 -12.01 -0.55 12.36
N GLU A 169 -13.09 -0.52 13.14
CA GLU A 169 -13.98 -1.68 13.33
C GLU A 169 -14.65 -2.10 12.02
N TYR A 170 -15.09 -1.13 11.20
CA TYR A 170 -15.67 -1.41 9.89
C TYR A 170 -14.64 -2.07 8.96
N ALA A 171 -13.42 -1.55 8.89
CA ALA A 171 -12.34 -2.10 8.06
C ALA A 171 -12.05 -3.57 8.40
N VAL A 172 -11.98 -3.89 9.70
CA VAL A 172 -11.72 -5.25 10.16
C VAL A 172 -12.93 -6.16 9.96
N ALA A 173 -14.15 -5.66 10.15
CA ALA A 173 -15.36 -6.40 9.83
C ALA A 173 -15.46 -6.71 8.33
N LEU A 174 -15.15 -5.75 7.47
CA LEU A 174 -15.10 -5.92 6.01
C LEU A 174 -14.03 -6.93 5.59
N TYR A 175 -12.83 -6.84 6.16
CA TYR A 175 -11.78 -7.85 5.94
C TYR A 175 -12.25 -9.25 6.37
N THR A 176 -12.89 -9.35 7.55
CA THR A 176 -13.42 -10.63 8.07
C THR A 176 -14.52 -11.19 7.16
N TYR A 177 -15.42 -10.34 6.64
CA TYR A 177 -16.42 -10.72 5.64
C TYR A 177 -15.76 -11.36 4.41
N MET A 178 -14.74 -10.73 3.85
CA MET A 178 -13.98 -11.27 2.71
C MET A 178 -13.35 -12.62 3.04
N ARG A 179 -12.79 -12.78 4.25
CA ARG A 179 -12.21 -14.05 4.69
C ARG A 179 -13.26 -15.16 4.85
N ILE A 180 -14.46 -14.84 5.32
CA ILE A 180 -15.57 -15.82 5.40
C ILE A 180 -16.00 -16.27 3.99
N LEU A 181 -16.03 -15.38 3.01
CA LEU A 181 -16.29 -15.72 1.61
C LEU A 181 -15.20 -16.57 0.96
N GLY A 182 -14.03 -16.71 1.59
CA GLY A 182 -12.90 -17.49 1.06
C GLY A 182 -11.82 -16.68 0.36
N TYR A 183 -11.82 -15.34 0.46
CA TYR A 183 -10.73 -14.54 -0.12
C TYR A 183 -9.38 -14.89 0.53
N PRO A 184 -8.27 -14.99 -0.23
CA PRO A 184 -6.95 -15.19 0.34
C PRO A 184 -6.47 -13.95 1.12
N ALA A 185 -5.93 -14.16 2.32
CA ALA A 185 -5.52 -13.06 3.22
C ALA A 185 -4.33 -12.26 2.66
N ASP A 186 -3.43 -12.92 1.94
CA ASP A 186 -2.27 -12.33 1.26
C ASP A 186 -2.66 -11.35 0.13
N LYS A 187 -3.90 -11.49 -0.39
CA LYS A 187 -4.46 -10.65 -1.44
C LYS A 187 -5.16 -9.38 -0.93
N ILE A 188 -5.27 -9.23 0.38
CA ILE A 188 -5.96 -8.10 1.02
C ILE A 188 -4.96 -7.28 1.83
N SER A 189 -4.95 -5.97 1.62
CA SER A 189 -4.21 -5.04 2.49
C SER A 189 -5.13 -3.93 2.99
N ILE A 190 -4.92 -3.54 4.24
CA ILE A 190 -5.63 -2.41 4.85
C ILE A 190 -4.65 -1.25 4.91
N ILE A 191 -5.01 -0.13 4.29
CA ILE A 191 -4.20 1.09 4.33
C ILE A 191 -5.00 2.23 4.95
N THR A 192 -4.30 3.22 5.47
CA THR A 192 -4.91 4.41 6.03
C THR A 192 -4.02 5.62 5.84
N THR A 193 -4.57 6.81 5.99
CA THR A 193 -3.81 8.05 5.86
C THR A 193 -3.00 8.35 7.12
N TYR A 194 -3.36 7.83 8.30
CA TYR A 194 -2.72 8.17 9.58
C TYR A 194 -2.04 6.99 10.28
N ASN A 195 -0.85 7.22 10.85
CA ASN A 195 -0.14 6.19 11.64
C ASN A 195 -0.96 5.75 12.87
N GLY A 196 -1.64 6.68 13.54
CA GLY A 196 -2.47 6.36 14.70
C GLY A 196 -3.62 5.42 14.37
N GLN A 197 -4.24 5.62 13.21
CA GLN A 197 -5.24 4.69 12.69
C GLN A 197 -4.63 3.35 12.28
N ALA A 198 -3.44 3.33 11.68
CA ALA A 198 -2.79 2.08 11.30
C ALA A 198 -2.51 1.21 12.54
N GLN A 199 -2.11 1.83 13.65
CA GLN A 199 -1.96 1.14 14.94
C GLN A 199 -3.30 0.67 15.49
N LEU A 200 -4.34 1.51 15.49
CA LEU A 200 -5.67 1.10 15.94
C LEU A 200 -6.22 -0.10 15.16
N ILE A 201 -6.06 -0.09 13.83
CA ILE A 201 -6.48 -1.22 12.98
C ILE A 201 -5.69 -2.48 13.34
N ARG A 202 -4.38 -2.39 13.60
CA ARG A 202 -3.60 -3.55 14.07
C ARG A 202 -4.13 -4.09 15.40
N ASP A 203 -4.45 -3.22 16.34
CA ASP A 203 -5.01 -3.62 17.64
C ASP A 203 -6.36 -4.34 17.46
N VAL A 204 -7.23 -3.82 16.60
CA VAL A 204 -8.54 -4.44 16.31
C VAL A 204 -8.36 -5.79 15.61
N VAL A 205 -7.47 -5.90 14.63
CA VAL A 205 -7.13 -7.17 13.96
C VAL A 205 -6.56 -8.18 14.96
N GLN A 206 -5.66 -7.76 15.84
CA GLN A 206 -5.05 -8.64 16.84
C GLN A 206 -6.11 -9.21 17.80
N ARG A 207 -7.08 -8.39 18.21
CA ARG A 207 -8.15 -8.81 19.12
C ARG A 207 -9.20 -9.69 18.43
N ARG A 208 -9.53 -9.44 17.16
CA ARG A 208 -10.67 -10.08 16.46
C ARG A 208 -10.29 -11.21 15.50
N CYS A 209 -9.12 -11.16 14.88
CA CYS A 209 -8.76 -12.02 13.74
C CYS A 209 -7.57 -12.93 14.03
N THR A 210 -6.52 -12.44 14.69
CA THR A 210 -5.23 -13.16 14.78
C THR A 210 -5.32 -14.49 15.52
N SER A 211 -6.16 -14.58 16.56
CA SER A 211 -6.38 -15.83 17.30
C SER A 211 -7.24 -16.85 16.56
N ASN A 212 -7.87 -16.46 15.44
CA ASN A 212 -8.73 -17.31 14.64
C ASN A 212 -8.00 -17.80 13.38
N PRO A 213 -7.59 -19.08 13.30
CA PRO A 213 -6.86 -19.62 12.16
C PRO A 213 -7.62 -19.52 10.84
N LEU A 214 -8.96 -19.48 10.89
CA LEU A 214 -9.80 -19.40 9.68
C LEU A 214 -9.74 -18.01 9.04
N ILE A 215 -9.54 -16.97 9.85
CA ILE A 215 -9.51 -15.57 9.39
C ILE A 215 -8.08 -15.09 9.16
N GLY A 216 -7.21 -15.19 10.18
CA GLY A 216 -5.82 -14.72 10.11
C GLY A 216 -5.66 -13.21 9.87
N PRO A 217 -4.43 -12.67 9.88
CA PRO A 217 -4.17 -11.25 9.61
C PRO A 217 -4.13 -10.95 8.09
N PRO A 218 -4.49 -9.72 7.66
CA PRO A 218 -4.30 -9.29 6.28
C PRO A 218 -2.81 -9.24 5.91
N ALA A 219 -2.50 -9.24 4.61
CA ALA A 219 -1.12 -9.21 4.11
C ALA A 219 -0.28 -8.06 4.69
N LYS A 220 -0.90 -6.88 4.84
CA LYS A 220 -0.24 -5.69 5.37
C LYS A 220 -1.24 -4.68 5.91
N ILE A 221 -0.86 -4.04 7.02
CA ILE A 221 -1.53 -2.86 7.58
C ILE A 221 -0.52 -1.71 7.60
N SER A 222 -0.75 -0.67 6.81
CA SER A 222 0.23 0.42 6.64
C SER A 222 -0.40 1.77 6.34
N THR A 223 0.39 2.83 6.35
CA THR A 223 -0.06 4.13 5.83
C THR A 223 0.09 4.20 4.33
N VAL A 224 -0.67 5.10 3.69
CA VAL A 224 -0.56 5.37 2.24
C VAL A 224 0.88 5.71 1.87
N ASP A 225 1.55 6.59 2.65
CA ASP A 225 2.93 7.01 2.37
C ASP A 225 3.92 5.83 2.47
N LYS A 226 3.78 4.92 3.45
CA LYS A 226 4.62 3.72 3.61
C LYS A 226 4.29 2.58 2.63
N TYR A 227 3.16 2.67 1.94
CA TYR A 227 2.70 1.68 0.96
C TYR A 227 2.99 2.11 -0.49
N GLN A 228 3.75 3.19 -0.68
CA GLN A 228 4.19 3.63 -1.99
C GLN A 228 5.03 2.56 -2.69
N GLY A 229 4.90 2.47 -4.03
CA GLY A 229 5.52 1.42 -4.84
C GLY A 229 4.88 0.03 -4.72
N GLN A 230 4.08 -0.23 -3.68
CA GLN A 230 3.41 -1.51 -3.46
C GLN A 230 1.98 -1.51 -3.99
N GLN A 231 1.41 -2.70 -4.16
CA GLN A 231 0.04 -2.91 -4.60
C GLN A 231 -0.51 -4.22 -4.05
N ASN A 232 -1.84 -4.34 -3.97
CA ASN A 232 -2.49 -5.61 -3.73
C ASN A 232 -3.78 -5.74 -4.56
N ASP A 233 -4.32 -6.95 -4.63
CA ASP A 233 -5.54 -7.23 -5.39
C ASP A 233 -6.72 -6.48 -4.78
N TYR A 234 -6.82 -6.48 -3.45
CA TYR A 234 -7.87 -5.78 -2.71
C TYR A 234 -7.30 -4.84 -1.65
N ILE A 235 -7.77 -3.60 -1.67
CA ILE A 235 -7.39 -2.57 -0.71
C ILE A 235 -8.61 -2.07 0.04
N ILE A 236 -8.52 -2.09 1.37
CA ILE A 236 -9.46 -1.39 2.26
C ILE A 236 -8.73 -0.12 2.74
N LEU A 237 -9.27 1.05 2.45
CA LEU A 237 -8.66 2.35 2.75
C LEU A 237 -9.49 3.09 3.80
N SER A 238 -8.91 3.44 4.95
CA SER A 238 -9.53 4.31 5.96
C SER A 238 -9.01 5.75 5.87
N LEU A 239 -9.91 6.72 5.68
CA LEU A 239 -9.61 8.15 5.55
C LEU A 239 -9.57 8.90 6.89
N VAL A 240 -10.14 8.32 7.95
CA VAL A 240 -10.10 8.73 9.36
C VAL A 240 -10.86 10.02 9.68
N LYS A 241 -10.62 11.08 8.93
CA LYS A 241 -11.01 12.42 9.30
C LYS A 241 -12.51 12.65 9.15
N THR A 242 -13.07 13.34 10.12
CA THR A 242 -14.50 13.72 10.12
C THR A 242 -14.71 15.24 10.23
N LYS A 243 -13.69 16.01 10.64
CA LYS A 243 -13.81 17.46 10.84
C LYS A 243 -13.18 18.30 9.73
N ASN A 244 -12.08 17.83 9.16
CA ASN A 244 -11.35 18.50 8.08
C ASN A 244 -10.67 17.47 7.18
N ILE A 245 -10.33 17.83 5.95
CA ILE A 245 -9.74 16.89 4.99
C ILE A 245 -8.37 16.37 5.43
N GLY A 246 -7.63 17.13 6.23
CA GLY A 246 -6.27 16.76 6.61
C GLY A 246 -5.34 16.69 5.39
N HIS A 247 -4.33 15.83 5.47
CA HIS A 247 -3.25 15.75 4.47
C HIS A 247 -3.61 14.99 3.18
N ILE A 248 -4.78 14.33 3.10
CA ILE A 248 -5.25 13.73 1.83
C ILE A 248 -5.70 14.80 0.82
N ARG A 249 -5.81 16.07 1.27
CA ARG A 249 -6.00 17.24 0.41
C ARG A 249 -4.89 17.39 -0.63
N ASP A 250 -3.69 16.88 -0.33
CA ASP A 250 -2.63 16.73 -1.31
C ASP A 250 -3.05 15.68 -2.34
N ILE A 251 -3.34 16.14 -3.56
CA ILE A 251 -3.76 15.29 -4.69
C ILE A 251 -2.74 14.16 -4.91
N ARG A 252 -1.44 14.39 -4.67
CA ARG A 252 -0.42 13.35 -4.82
C ARG A 252 -0.69 12.16 -3.90
N ARG A 253 -1.08 12.43 -2.65
CA ARG A 253 -1.44 11.40 -1.67
C ARG A 253 -2.74 10.70 -2.04
N LEU A 254 -3.73 11.44 -2.54
CA LEU A 254 -4.97 10.86 -3.06
C LEU A 254 -4.68 9.87 -4.19
N ILE A 255 -3.88 10.27 -5.17
CA ILE A 255 -3.53 9.42 -6.32
C ILE A 255 -2.80 8.16 -5.87
N VAL A 256 -1.85 8.25 -4.94
CA VAL A 256 -1.20 7.06 -4.37
C VAL A 256 -2.25 6.17 -3.71
N ALA A 257 -3.11 6.70 -2.83
CA ALA A 257 -4.13 5.93 -2.13
C ALA A 257 -5.09 5.19 -3.07
N LEU A 258 -5.63 5.88 -4.08
CA LEU A 258 -6.60 5.32 -5.02
C LEU A 258 -5.97 4.35 -6.02
N SER A 259 -4.66 4.42 -6.23
CA SER A 259 -3.95 3.56 -7.16
C SER A 259 -3.37 2.31 -6.51
N ARG A 260 -3.56 2.00 -5.22
CA ARG A 260 -2.95 0.79 -4.62
C ARG A 260 -3.64 -0.53 -4.97
N ALA A 261 -4.92 -0.48 -5.36
CA ALA A 261 -5.72 -1.65 -5.67
C ALA A 261 -5.59 -2.09 -7.14
N ARG A 262 -5.57 -3.41 -7.38
CA ARG A 262 -5.67 -3.98 -8.73
C ARG A 262 -7.11 -4.34 -9.11
N LEU A 263 -7.84 -4.99 -8.22
CA LEU A 263 -9.15 -5.60 -8.49
C LEU A 263 -10.28 -5.01 -7.63
N GLY A 264 -10.02 -4.62 -6.37
CA GLY A 264 -11.03 -3.99 -5.52
C GLY A 264 -10.52 -2.92 -4.57
N LEU A 265 -11.29 -1.83 -4.45
CA LEU A 265 -10.97 -0.69 -3.57
C LEU A 265 -12.18 -0.26 -2.74
N TYR A 266 -12.14 -0.48 -1.44
CA TYR A 266 -13.21 -0.08 -0.52
C TYR A 266 -12.70 1.02 0.40
N VAL A 267 -13.22 2.23 0.21
CA VAL A 267 -12.78 3.43 0.93
C VAL A 267 -13.78 3.75 2.04
N LEU A 268 -13.32 3.82 3.27
CA LEU A 268 -14.10 4.18 4.45
C LEU A 268 -13.79 5.65 4.81
N GLY A 269 -14.83 6.44 5.03
CA GLY A 269 -14.66 7.82 5.47
C GLY A 269 -15.98 8.55 5.64
N ARG A 270 -15.95 9.77 6.18
CA ARG A 270 -17.13 10.66 6.21
C ARG A 270 -17.39 11.19 4.80
N ALA A 271 -18.32 10.56 4.07
CA ALA A 271 -18.50 10.81 2.64
C ALA A 271 -18.80 12.28 2.35
N GLU A 272 -19.68 12.90 3.14
CA GLU A 272 -20.02 14.32 3.03
C GLU A 272 -18.78 15.23 3.08
N LEU A 273 -17.85 14.97 4.01
CA LEU A 273 -16.64 15.75 4.17
C LEU A 273 -15.78 15.72 2.90
N PHE A 274 -15.49 14.53 2.38
CA PHE A 274 -14.59 14.37 1.24
C PHE A 274 -15.24 14.78 -0.09
N MET A 275 -16.54 14.56 -0.25
CA MET A 275 -17.30 14.96 -1.44
C MET A 275 -17.38 16.48 -1.60
N ASN A 276 -17.37 17.23 -0.48
CA ASN A 276 -17.39 18.69 -0.46
C ASN A 276 -16.01 19.34 -0.70
N CYS A 277 -14.94 18.56 -0.86
CA CYS A 277 -13.60 19.08 -1.12
C CYS A 277 -13.36 19.30 -2.63
N PHE A 278 -13.13 20.55 -3.02
CA PHE A 278 -12.92 20.95 -4.42
C PHE A 278 -11.74 20.20 -5.06
N GLU A 279 -10.62 20.08 -4.37
CA GLU A 279 -9.40 19.44 -4.88
C GLU A 279 -9.60 17.95 -5.16
N LEU A 280 -10.50 17.28 -4.43
CA LEU A 280 -10.79 15.85 -4.58
C LEU A 280 -11.94 15.57 -5.56
N THR A 281 -12.63 16.61 -6.02
CA THR A 281 -13.85 16.53 -6.86
C THR A 281 -13.71 15.58 -8.06
N PRO A 282 -12.60 15.54 -8.81
CA PRO A 282 -12.49 14.62 -9.94
C PRO A 282 -12.64 13.14 -9.56
N ALA A 283 -12.00 12.70 -8.47
CA ALA A 283 -12.14 11.34 -7.96
C ALA A 283 -13.51 11.12 -7.30
N MET A 284 -13.98 12.10 -6.53
CA MET A 284 -15.27 12.03 -5.82
C MET A 284 -16.46 11.92 -6.79
N ARG A 285 -16.40 12.56 -7.96
CA ARG A 285 -17.42 12.39 -9.02
C ARG A 285 -17.51 10.95 -9.55
N VAL A 286 -16.40 10.20 -9.53
CA VAL A 286 -16.39 8.80 -9.94
C VAL A 286 -17.02 7.94 -8.84
N PHE A 287 -16.69 8.19 -7.57
CA PHE A 287 -17.35 7.54 -6.43
C PHE A 287 -18.85 7.82 -6.36
N ALA A 288 -19.27 9.05 -6.68
CA ALA A 288 -20.67 9.50 -6.64
C ALA A 288 -21.62 8.73 -7.56
N LYS A 289 -21.09 7.95 -8.51
CA LYS A 289 -21.88 7.06 -9.38
C LYS A 289 -22.43 5.83 -8.64
N TYR A 290 -21.91 5.55 -7.44
CA TYR A 290 -22.24 4.39 -6.63
C TYR A 290 -22.82 4.82 -5.30
N PRO A 291 -23.67 3.99 -4.66
CA PRO A 291 -24.24 4.32 -3.37
C PRO A 291 -23.13 4.45 -2.31
N PRO A 292 -23.26 5.42 -1.38
CA PRO A 292 -22.30 5.62 -0.29
C PRO A 292 -22.45 4.57 0.82
N LYS A 293 -23.43 3.68 0.73
CA LYS A 293 -23.62 2.54 1.63
C LYS A 293 -23.00 1.31 0.97
N LEU A 294 -22.31 0.49 1.75
CA LEU A 294 -21.72 -0.75 1.24
C LEU A 294 -22.84 -1.69 0.79
N VAL A 295 -22.73 -2.23 -0.43
CA VAL A 295 -23.71 -3.19 -0.97
C VAL A 295 -23.02 -4.54 -1.18
N ILE A 296 -23.42 -5.53 -0.38
CA ILE A 296 -22.84 -6.87 -0.37
C ILE A 296 -23.77 -7.92 -0.97
N LEU A 297 -23.18 -9.04 -1.40
CA LEU A 297 -23.83 -10.20 -2.01
C LEU A 297 -23.36 -11.49 -1.28
N PRO A 298 -23.75 -11.72 -0.02
CA PRO A 298 -23.15 -12.73 0.84
C PRO A 298 -23.29 -14.18 0.35
N HIS A 299 -24.19 -14.44 -0.59
CA HIS A 299 -24.40 -15.76 -1.19
C HIS A 299 -23.42 -16.07 -2.35
N GLU A 300 -22.55 -15.13 -2.70
CA GLU A 300 -21.56 -15.28 -3.77
C GLU A 300 -20.16 -15.53 -3.17
N PRO A 301 -19.72 -16.80 -3.01
CA PRO A 301 -18.42 -17.13 -2.46
C PRO A 301 -17.27 -16.79 -3.42
N TYR A 302 -16.06 -16.72 -2.87
CA TYR A 302 -14.84 -16.50 -3.64
C TYR A 302 -14.25 -17.83 -4.15
N PRO A 303 -13.75 -17.89 -5.40
CA PRO A 303 -13.84 -16.87 -6.45
C PRO A 303 -15.19 -16.89 -7.17
N THR A 304 -15.58 -15.76 -7.77
CA THR A 304 -16.77 -15.67 -8.63
C THR A 304 -16.40 -15.67 -10.12
N GLU A 305 -17.30 -16.22 -10.94
CA GLU A 305 -17.26 -16.15 -12.41
C GLU A 305 -18.14 -15.00 -12.96
N ARG A 306 -18.94 -14.35 -12.10
CA ARG A 306 -19.79 -13.21 -12.49
C ARG A 306 -18.92 -12.09 -13.05
N LYS A 307 -19.34 -11.48 -14.17
CA LYS A 307 -18.65 -10.31 -14.71
C LYS A 307 -19.05 -9.04 -13.97
N VAL A 308 -18.18 -8.02 -13.99
CA VAL A 308 -18.47 -6.72 -13.34
C VAL A 308 -19.78 -6.09 -13.86
N THR A 309 -20.12 -6.31 -15.13
CA THR A 309 -21.32 -5.76 -15.78
C THR A 309 -22.60 -6.55 -15.49
N GLU A 310 -22.49 -7.74 -14.90
CA GLU A 310 -23.61 -8.65 -14.66
C GLU A 310 -24.17 -8.47 -13.24
N ARG A 311 -25.50 -8.56 -13.13
CA ARG A 311 -26.17 -8.64 -11.83
C ARG A 311 -25.98 -10.01 -11.22
N SER A 312 -25.92 -10.07 -9.89
CA SER A 312 -25.96 -11.35 -9.18
C SER A 312 -27.26 -12.08 -9.47
N GLN A 313 -27.17 -13.38 -9.66
CA GLN A 313 -28.33 -14.29 -9.70
C GLN A 313 -28.58 -14.92 -8.31
N ASP A 314 -27.58 -14.85 -7.42
CA ASP A 314 -27.58 -15.48 -6.11
C ASP A 314 -27.98 -14.46 -5.03
N GLY A 315 -29.29 -14.31 -4.85
CA GLY A 315 -29.90 -13.52 -3.77
C GLY A 315 -29.93 -12.01 -3.99
N ASP A 316 -30.72 -11.33 -3.15
CA ASP A 316 -30.87 -9.88 -3.19
C ASP A 316 -29.67 -9.18 -2.54
N PRO A 317 -29.20 -8.04 -3.10
CA PRO A 317 -28.15 -7.25 -2.50
C PRO A 317 -28.54 -6.74 -1.11
N ILE A 318 -27.64 -6.88 -0.14
CA ILE A 318 -27.83 -6.33 1.21
C ILE A 318 -27.06 -5.01 1.31
N GLN A 319 -27.76 -3.96 1.72
CA GLN A 319 -27.16 -2.68 2.02
C GLN A 319 -26.77 -2.63 3.51
N ILE A 320 -25.50 -2.37 3.78
CA ILE A 320 -24.98 -2.19 5.13
C ILE A 320 -25.10 -0.72 5.54
N GLU A 321 -25.69 -0.49 6.71
CA GLU A 321 -26.10 0.84 7.15
C GLU A 321 -24.98 1.60 7.86
N ASP A 322 -24.28 0.94 8.77
CA ASP A 322 -23.22 1.54 9.58
C ASP A 322 -22.27 0.46 10.11
N THR A 323 -21.29 0.88 10.93
CA THR A 323 -20.33 -0.02 11.58
C THR A 323 -21.01 -1.07 12.46
N LEU A 324 -22.11 -0.73 13.16
CA LEU A 324 -22.79 -1.67 14.04
C LEU A 324 -23.50 -2.75 13.21
N HIS A 325 -24.23 -2.36 12.17
CA HIS A 325 -24.84 -3.30 11.24
C HIS A 325 -23.78 -4.21 10.60
N MET A 326 -22.65 -3.67 10.14
CA MET A 326 -21.58 -4.48 9.57
C MET A 326 -21.02 -5.51 10.56
N THR A 327 -20.71 -5.08 11.78
CA THR A 327 -20.14 -5.98 12.80
C THR A 327 -21.12 -7.07 13.24
N GLN A 328 -22.40 -6.74 13.41
CA GLN A 328 -23.45 -7.70 13.74
C GLN A 328 -23.67 -8.69 12.59
N PHE A 329 -23.73 -8.20 11.35
CA PHE A 329 -23.85 -9.03 10.16
C PHE A 329 -22.70 -10.03 10.07
N VAL A 330 -21.44 -9.54 10.18
CA VAL A 330 -20.25 -10.40 10.08
C VAL A 330 -20.20 -11.44 11.19
N HIS A 331 -20.60 -11.09 12.42
CA HIS A 331 -20.68 -12.05 13.50
C HIS A 331 -21.69 -13.15 13.21
N ALA A 332 -22.92 -12.80 12.78
CA ALA A 332 -23.94 -13.78 12.41
C ALA A 332 -23.49 -14.63 11.21
N PHE A 333 -22.90 -14.00 10.20
CA PHE A 333 -22.39 -14.66 9.00
C PHE A 333 -21.27 -15.64 9.33
N TYR A 334 -20.34 -15.26 10.20
CA TYR A 334 -19.30 -16.17 10.70
C TYR A 334 -19.91 -17.38 11.41
N MET A 335 -20.85 -17.18 12.35
CA MET A 335 -21.47 -18.29 13.06
C MET A 335 -22.23 -19.24 12.15
N SER A 336 -22.85 -18.74 11.07
CA SER A 336 -23.53 -19.57 10.08
C SER A 336 -22.58 -20.33 9.13
N ASN A 337 -21.33 -19.88 8.97
CA ASN A 337 -20.37 -20.46 8.03
C ASN A 337 -19.19 -21.17 8.71
N VAL A 338 -19.06 -21.11 10.03
CA VAL A 338 -17.87 -21.58 10.75
C VAL A 338 -17.56 -23.05 10.49
N ASP A 339 -18.57 -23.90 10.38
CA ASP A 339 -18.37 -25.34 10.14
C ASP A 339 -17.88 -25.61 8.72
N VAL A 340 -18.42 -24.89 7.72
CA VAL A 340 -17.94 -24.95 6.33
C VAL A 340 -16.51 -24.43 6.24
N MET A 341 -16.20 -23.32 6.92
CA MET A 341 -14.85 -22.77 6.96
C MET A 341 -13.85 -23.74 7.60
N LYS A 342 -14.21 -24.42 8.68
CA LYS A 342 -13.37 -25.44 9.32
C LYS A 342 -13.10 -26.61 8.37
N ALA A 343 -14.13 -27.14 7.72
CA ALA A 343 -13.96 -28.24 6.77
C ALA A 343 -13.02 -27.85 5.60
N ASN A 344 -13.19 -26.65 5.04
CA ASN A 344 -12.32 -26.13 4.00
C ASN A 344 -10.88 -25.93 4.48
N TYR A 345 -10.70 -25.44 5.70
CA TYR A 345 -9.38 -25.25 6.31
C TYR A 345 -8.66 -26.58 6.55
N GLU A 346 -9.37 -27.58 7.08
CA GLU A 346 -8.82 -28.93 7.29
C GLU A 346 -8.39 -29.57 5.96
N LEU A 347 -9.20 -29.44 4.91
CA LEU A 347 -8.86 -29.92 3.58
C LEU A 347 -7.62 -29.22 3.02
N ALA A 348 -7.56 -27.88 3.11
CA ALA A 348 -6.41 -27.10 2.64
C ALA A 348 -5.13 -27.45 3.41
N MET A 349 -5.24 -27.68 4.72
CA MET A 349 -4.11 -28.09 5.55
C MET A 349 -3.63 -29.50 5.20
N ALA A 350 -4.55 -30.43 4.92
CA ALA A 350 -4.20 -31.78 4.47
C ALA A 350 -3.45 -31.74 3.14
N GLN A 351 -3.92 -30.96 2.16
CA GLN A 351 -3.24 -30.75 0.87
C GLN A 351 -1.87 -30.11 1.04
N TYR A 352 -1.75 -29.10 1.91
CA TYR A 352 -0.46 -28.49 2.23
C TYR A 352 0.51 -29.53 2.80
N MET A 353 0.08 -30.30 3.80
CA MET A 353 0.92 -31.35 4.41
C MET A 353 1.32 -32.43 3.40
N GLU A 354 0.43 -32.79 2.47
CA GLU A 354 0.75 -33.73 1.40
C GLU A 354 1.78 -33.15 0.42
N SER A 355 1.62 -31.89 0.01
CA SER A 355 2.60 -31.23 -0.86
C SER A 355 3.98 -31.13 -0.19
N GLN A 356 4.04 -30.82 1.10
CA GLN A 356 5.29 -30.78 1.87
C GLN A 356 5.95 -32.16 1.96
N ARG A 357 5.17 -33.23 2.18
CA ARG A 357 5.69 -34.61 2.17
C ARG A 357 6.25 -35.03 0.82
N GLN A 358 5.68 -34.55 -0.28
CA GLN A 358 6.19 -34.81 -1.63
C GLN A 358 7.46 -34.02 -1.96
N LEU A 359 7.63 -32.83 -1.37
CA LEU A 359 8.83 -32.00 -1.48
C LEU A 359 9.99 -32.48 -0.59
N GLN A 360 9.68 -33.11 0.55
CA GLN A 360 10.68 -33.58 1.52
C GLN A 360 11.79 -34.47 0.92
N PRO A 361 11.51 -35.52 0.12
CA PRO A 361 12.55 -36.33 -0.48
C PRO A 361 13.42 -35.58 -1.50
N VAL A 362 12.88 -34.56 -2.19
CA VAL A 362 13.64 -33.73 -3.15
C VAL A 362 14.63 -32.82 -2.40
N ILE A 363 14.21 -32.24 -1.28
CA ILE A 363 15.08 -31.42 -0.42
C ILE A 363 16.16 -32.29 0.24
N ASP A 364 15.79 -33.50 0.68
CA ASP A 364 16.73 -34.44 1.31
C ASP A 364 17.77 -34.96 0.29
N GLU A 365 17.41 -35.15 -0.99
CA GLU A 365 18.34 -35.46 -2.08
C GLU A 365 19.27 -34.26 -2.41
N GLU A 366 18.72 -33.05 -2.53
CA GLU A 366 19.52 -31.82 -2.76
C GLU A 366 20.50 -31.53 -1.59
N MET A 367 20.11 -31.84 -0.34
CA MET A 367 20.97 -31.71 0.84
C MET A 367 22.05 -32.79 0.96
N GLN A 368 21.85 -33.94 0.33
CA GLN A 368 22.85 -35.02 0.23
C GLN A 368 23.85 -34.79 -0.91
N GLU A 369 23.46 -34.10 -1.98
CA GLU A 369 24.35 -33.71 -3.09
C GLU A 369 25.19 -32.45 -2.80
N GLU A 370 24.86 -31.65 -1.77
CA GLU A 370 25.69 -30.53 -1.34
C GLU A 370 27.05 -31.02 -0.79
N THR A 371 28.14 -30.61 -1.46
CA THR A 371 29.52 -30.86 -1.01
C THR A 371 29.82 -30.11 0.30
N GLU A 372 30.71 -30.66 1.14
CA GLU A 372 31.18 -30.03 2.40
C GLU A 372 31.59 -28.55 2.22
N GLU A 373 32.15 -28.20 1.06
CA GLU A 373 32.55 -26.84 0.71
C GLU A 373 31.34 -25.89 0.55
N GLN A 374 30.26 -26.36 -0.05
CA GLN A 374 29.01 -25.61 -0.21
C GLN A 374 28.28 -25.44 1.13
N LYS A 375 28.30 -26.47 1.99
CA LYS A 375 27.77 -26.37 3.37
C LYS A 375 28.52 -25.33 4.19
N LEU A 376 29.86 -25.28 4.07
CA LEU A 376 30.68 -24.31 4.77
C LEU A 376 30.43 -22.88 4.26
N GLU A 377 30.29 -22.67 2.95
CA GLU A 377 29.93 -21.35 2.39
C GLU A 377 28.55 -20.90 2.84
N ARG A 378 27.55 -21.79 2.85
CA ARG A 378 26.18 -21.48 3.26
C ARG A 378 26.11 -21.11 4.74
N LEU A 379 26.77 -21.87 5.61
CA LEU A 379 26.90 -21.56 7.04
C LEU A 379 27.61 -20.21 7.26
N THR A 380 28.63 -19.90 6.45
CA THR A 380 29.34 -18.62 6.52
C THR A 380 28.47 -17.46 6.07
N GLN A 381 27.64 -17.66 5.05
CA GLN A 381 26.67 -16.66 4.57
C GLN A 381 25.52 -16.45 5.55
N GLU A 382 25.00 -17.50 6.18
CA GLU A 382 23.97 -17.40 7.22
C GLU A 382 24.50 -16.69 8.47
N ARG A 383 25.75 -16.96 8.85
CA ARG A 383 26.40 -16.27 9.96
C ARG A 383 26.61 -14.78 9.65
N LYS A 384 26.98 -14.42 8.42
CA LYS A 384 27.02 -13.03 7.95
C LYS A 384 25.64 -12.37 7.98
N LYS A 385 24.60 -13.04 7.48
CA LYS A 385 23.22 -12.52 7.52
C LYS A 385 22.70 -12.32 8.94
N LYS A 386 23.07 -13.18 9.88
CA LYS A 386 22.75 -13.01 11.31
C LYS A 386 23.44 -11.79 11.90
N ILE A 387 24.73 -11.61 11.63
CA ILE A 387 25.48 -10.41 12.06
C ILE A 387 24.86 -9.15 11.44
N ASP A 388 24.57 -9.16 10.14
CA ASP A 388 23.93 -8.02 9.45
C ASP A 388 22.50 -7.74 9.96
N ALA A 389 21.80 -8.76 10.48
CA ALA A 389 20.48 -8.63 11.09
C ALA A 389 20.53 -8.14 12.54
N GLU A 390 21.54 -8.55 13.30
CA GLU A 390 21.83 -8.04 14.65
C GLU A 390 22.28 -6.57 14.58
N ASP A 391 23.15 -6.21 13.62
CA ASP A 391 23.55 -4.82 13.36
C ASP A 391 22.37 -3.95 12.91
N LYS A 392 21.42 -4.51 12.15
CA LYS A 392 20.16 -3.83 11.80
C LYS A 392 19.22 -3.66 12.97
N ALA A 393 19.12 -4.67 13.84
CA ALA A 393 18.29 -4.60 15.03
C ALA A 393 18.86 -3.59 16.05
N GLU A 394 20.19 -3.52 16.23
CA GLU A 394 20.82 -2.47 17.03
C GLU A 394 20.60 -1.07 16.43
N ALA A 395 20.65 -0.92 15.10
CA ALA A 395 20.36 0.35 14.44
C ALA A 395 18.88 0.77 14.59
N ASP A 396 17.94 -0.18 14.56
CA ASP A 396 16.52 0.06 14.76
C ASP A 396 16.19 0.37 16.24
N ILE A 397 16.88 -0.25 17.21
CA ILE A 397 16.75 0.03 18.65
C ILE A 397 17.31 1.43 19.00
N VAL A 398 18.43 1.85 18.38
CA VAL A 398 18.96 3.23 18.52
C VAL A 398 18.00 4.27 17.90
N PHE A 399 17.15 3.87 16.94
CA PHE A 399 16.10 4.71 16.38
C PHE A 399 14.83 4.77 17.25
N GLU A 400 14.56 3.76 18.08
CA GLU A 400 13.44 3.75 19.04
C GLU A 400 13.73 4.58 20.32
N ASP A 401 14.99 4.71 20.73
CA ASP A 401 15.39 5.45 21.94
C ASP A 401 15.72 6.95 21.72
N MET A 402 15.52 7.49 20.52
CA MET A 402 15.68 8.93 20.23
C MET A 402 14.33 9.63 20.00
N ASP A 403 13.39 9.43 20.92
CA ASP A 403 12.33 10.41 21.16
C ASP A 403 12.89 11.55 22.03
N HIS A 404 12.99 12.73 21.42
CA HIS A 404 13.56 13.92 22.02
C HIS A 404 12.77 14.40 23.25
N GLU A 405 13.34 14.15 24.44
CA GLU A 405 13.23 15.08 25.56
C GLU A 405 13.85 16.44 25.18
N ARG A 406 13.06 17.54 25.20
CA ARG A 406 13.36 18.77 25.96
C ARG A 406 12.34 19.90 25.72
N GLN A 407 11.49 20.06 26.74
CA GLN A 407 11.12 21.31 27.44
C GLN A 407 11.37 22.66 26.75
N GLU A 408 10.27 23.38 26.49
CA GLU A 408 10.27 24.85 26.55
C GLU A 408 9.93 25.26 28.01
N GLN A 409 10.88 25.93 28.68
CA GLN A 409 10.56 26.79 29.83
C GLN A 409 10.33 28.22 29.30
N PRO A 410 9.32 28.94 29.79
CA PRO A 410 9.13 30.34 29.43
C PRO A 410 10.12 31.22 30.21
N SER A 411 10.92 32.00 29.49
CA SER A 411 11.64 33.15 30.07
C SER A 411 10.76 34.38 29.91
N SER A 412 10.60 35.10 31.03
CA SER A 412 9.98 36.42 31.25
C SER A 412 9.91 37.38 30.07
#